data_AF-A0A524FX37-F1
#
_entry.id   AF-A0A524FX37-F1
#
_cell.length_a   1.000
_cell.length_b   1.000
_cell.length_c   1.000
_cell.angle_alpha   90.00
_cell.angle_beta   90.00
_cell.angle_gamma   90.00
#
_symmetry.space_group_name_H-M   'P 1'
#
loop_
_entity.id
_entity.type
_entity.pdbx_description
1 polymer ?
#
loop_
_entity_poly.entity_id
_entity_poly.type
_entity_poly.pdbx_seq_one_letter_code
_entity_poly.pdbx_strand_id
1 'polypeptide(L)'
;MKPWLFDILACPIDKHFPLKLYIFAYETKQSEFEIFLNVYENRDLVQIQKEEIIKIIEEDEKYYIRDNIIIEKNLIEDYLNLLLSSINELENIIDKSPYEFSKKCYDLIKTKIKQNIIEFSHKINIKTIEQILPELYFINKIKIDIEIDSGILLCEQCHRWFPIIQTIPQMLPDEYRDADKELEFLENNKNLLDENFFHQDLKPFNI
;
A
#
# COMPACT_ATOMS: atom_id res chain seq x y z
N MET A 1 -9.33 -2.40 4.67
CA MET A 1 -8.91 -2.18 3.28
C MET A 1 -7.50 -2.72 3.10
N LYS A 2 -7.29 -3.63 2.16
CA LYS A 2 -5.93 -4.02 1.73
C LYS A 2 -5.20 -2.83 1.11
N PRO A 3 -3.93 -2.55 1.46
CA PRO A 3 -3.18 -1.46 0.83
C PRO A 3 -3.04 -1.61 -0.68
N TRP A 4 -3.06 -2.83 -1.23
CA TRP A 4 -3.11 -3.06 -2.68
C TRP A 4 -4.31 -2.41 -3.38
N LEU A 5 -5.47 -2.32 -2.71
CA LEU A 5 -6.65 -1.68 -3.31
C LEU A 5 -6.38 -0.21 -3.66
N PHE A 6 -5.50 0.45 -2.91
CA PHE A 6 -5.15 1.85 -3.13
C PHE A 6 -4.55 2.11 -4.52
N ASP A 7 -3.90 1.13 -5.13
CA ASP A 7 -3.28 1.24 -6.46
C ASP A 7 -4.32 1.46 -7.58
N ILE A 8 -5.60 1.21 -7.30
CA ILE A 8 -6.69 1.32 -8.29
C ILE A 8 -7.79 2.28 -7.87
N LEU A 9 -7.72 2.88 -6.67
CA LEU A 9 -8.72 3.82 -6.20
C LEU A 9 -8.46 5.23 -6.69
N ALA A 10 -9.28 5.68 -7.63
CA ALA A 10 -9.37 7.08 -8.03
C ALA A 10 -10.54 7.78 -7.31
N CYS A 11 -10.46 9.11 -7.21
CA CYS A 11 -11.59 9.89 -6.72
C CYS A 11 -12.85 9.62 -7.56
N PRO A 12 -14.00 9.26 -6.95
CA PRO A 12 -15.21 8.93 -7.69
C PRO A 12 -15.82 10.16 -8.36
N ILE A 13 -15.46 11.37 -7.92
CA ILE A 13 -16.06 12.63 -8.39
C ILE A 13 -15.30 13.22 -9.58
N ASP A 14 -14.00 13.47 -9.43
CA ASP A 14 -13.18 14.15 -10.46
C ASP A 14 -12.19 13.22 -11.17
N LYS A 15 -12.17 11.94 -10.81
CA LYS A 15 -11.29 10.89 -11.37
C LYS A 15 -9.80 11.13 -11.13
N HIS A 16 -9.44 12.01 -10.19
CA HIS A 16 -8.06 12.22 -9.80
C HIS A 16 -7.45 10.93 -9.22
N PHE A 17 -6.20 10.67 -9.61
CA PHE A 17 -5.36 9.59 -9.12
C PHE A 17 -3.90 10.08 -9.13
N PRO A 18 -3.09 9.80 -8.10
CA PRO A 18 -3.43 9.01 -6.92
C PRO A 18 -4.21 9.79 -5.85
N LEU A 19 -4.85 9.07 -4.93
CA LEU A 19 -5.37 9.64 -3.69
C LEU A 19 -4.26 9.70 -2.64
N LYS A 20 -4.53 10.35 -1.51
CA LYS A 20 -3.70 10.31 -0.31
C LYS A 20 -4.38 9.50 0.78
N LEU A 21 -3.67 8.59 1.42
CA LEU A 21 -4.22 7.70 2.43
C LEU A 21 -3.65 8.03 3.80
N TYR A 22 -4.52 8.34 4.76
CA TYR A 22 -4.19 8.46 6.17
C TYR A 22 -4.71 7.21 6.89
N ILE A 23 -3.82 6.43 7.50
CA ILE A 23 -4.19 5.20 8.21
C ILE A 23 -4.30 5.49 9.71
N PHE A 24 -5.43 5.15 10.33
CA PHE A 24 -5.67 5.37 11.76
C PHE A 24 -5.56 4.08 12.57
N ALA A 25 -6.04 2.97 12.04
CA ALA A 25 -5.95 1.67 12.69
C ALA A 25 -5.86 0.51 11.69
N TYR A 26 -5.39 -0.63 12.18
CA TYR A 26 -5.31 -1.89 11.46
C TYR A 26 -6.18 -2.94 12.14
N GLU A 27 -6.79 -3.83 11.35
CA GLU A 27 -7.30 -5.10 11.86
C GLU A 27 -6.14 -6.09 12.04
N THR A 28 -5.16 -6.03 11.15
CA THR A 28 -3.89 -6.76 11.27
C THR A 28 -3.17 -6.35 12.55
N LYS A 29 -2.75 -7.34 13.35
CA LYS A 29 -2.04 -7.10 14.60
C LYS A 29 -0.63 -6.58 14.36
N GLN A 30 -0.14 -5.72 15.26
CA GLN A 30 1.22 -5.19 15.20
C GLN A 30 2.32 -6.28 15.16
N SER A 31 2.09 -7.44 15.78
CA SER A 31 3.03 -8.58 15.76
C SER A 31 3.22 -9.19 14.37
N GLU A 32 2.24 -9.09 13.48
CA GLU A 32 2.37 -9.59 12.09
C GLU A 32 3.40 -8.75 11.32
N PHE A 33 3.39 -7.42 11.50
CA PHE A 33 4.42 -6.54 10.92
C PHE A 33 5.83 -6.88 11.40
N GLU A 34 5.97 -7.21 12.69
CA GLU A 34 7.24 -7.65 13.26
C GLU A 34 7.71 -8.97 12.63
N ILE A 35 6.81 -9.93 12.43
CA ILE A 35 7.12 -11.19 11.72
C ILE A 35 7.60 -10.90 10.30
N PHE A 36 6.90 -10.04 9.55
CA PHE A 36 7.29 -9.69 8.18
C PHE A 36 8.68 -9.05 8.13
N LEU A 37 8.97 -8.12 9.06
CA LEU A 37 10.29 -7.50 9.18
C LEU A 37 11.37 -8.53 9.48
N ASN A 38 11.14 -9.43 10.43
CA ASN A 38 12.09 -10.47 10.79
C ASN A 38 12.41 -11.40 9.61
N VAL A 39 11.41 -11.82 8.82
CA VAL A 39 11.65 -12.67 7.63
C VAL A 39 12.50 -11.93 6.59
N TYR A 40 12.19 -10.65 6.35
CA TYR A 40 12.95 -9.81 5.41
C TYR A 40 14.39 -9.56 5.88
N GLU A 41 14.57 -9.16 7.14
CA GLU A 41 15.88 -8.80 7.71
C GLU A 41 16.83 -10.01 7.75
N ASN A 42 16.30 -11.18 8.10
CA ASN A 42 17.07 -12.43 8.09
C ASN A 42 17.25 -13.01 6.68
N ARG A 43 16.57 -12.45 5.66
CA ARG A 43 16.52 -12.97 4.29
C ARG A 43 16.20 -14.47 4.28
N ASP A 44 15.19 -14.89 5.05
CA ASP A 44 14.83 -16.30 5.22
C ASP A 44 14.18 -16.87 3.95
N LEU A 45 15.02 -17.30 3.00
CA LEU A 45 14.59 -17.83 1.72
C LEU A 45 13.75 -19.10 1.86
N VAL A 46 13.96 -19.90 2.91
CA VAL A 46 13.20 -21.14 3.13
C VAL A 46 11.75 -20.79 3.46
N GLN A 47 11.53 -19.86 4.39
CA GLN A 47 10.20 -19.38 4.71
C GLN A 47 9.55 -18.68 3.50
N ILE A 48 10.28 -17.81 2.79
CA ILE A 48 9.75 -17.09 1.63
C ILE A 48 9.28 -18.05 0.53
N GLN A 49 10.09 -19.06 0.18
CA GLN A 49 9.77 -20.01 -0.87
C GLN A 49 8.59 -20.92 -0.50
N LYS A 50 8.44 -21.26 0.79
CA LYS A 50 7.33 -22.08 1.30
C LYS A 50 5.96 -21.44 1.06
N GLU A 51 5.89 -20.11 0.98
CA GLU A 51 4.63 -19.41 0.79
C GLU A 51 4.16 -19.36 -0.66
N GLU A 52 5.02 -19.71 -1.62
CA GLU A 52 4.69 -19.79 -3.05
C GLU A 52 4.06 -18.52 -3.65
N ILE A 53 4.35 -17.35 -3.04
CA ILE A 53 3.81 -16.04 -3.45
C ILE A 53 4.39 -15.63 -4.80
N ILE A 54 5.72 -15.63 -4.93
CA ILE A 54 6.41 -15.23 -6.15
C ILE A 54 6.60 -16.46 -7.04
N LYS A 55 6.08 -16.39 -8.27
CA LYS A 55 6.20 -17.48 -9.25
C LYS A 55 7.04 -17.00 -10.42
N ILE A 56 8.14 -17.71 -10.66
CA ILE A 56 9.05 -17.49 -11.78
C ILE A 56 8.82 -18.62 -12.78
N ILE A 57 8.57 -18.27 -14.04
CA ILE A 57 8.17 -19.19 -15.10
C ILE A 57 9.14 -19.01 -16.27
N GLU A 58 9.68 -20.10 -16.79
CA GLU A 58 10.54 -20.11 -17.98
C GLU A 58 9.75 -20.66 -19.18
N GLU A 59 9.62 -19.85 -20.23
CA GLU A 59 8.95 -20.21 -21.50
C GLU A 59 9.71 -19.58 -22.66
N ASP A 60 10.03 -20.35 -23.70
CA ASP A 60 10.71 -19.89 -24.92
C ASP A 60 12.00 -19.07 -24.65
N GLU A 61 12.86 -19.58 -23.74
CA GLU A 61 14.11 -18.92 -23.29
C GLU A 61 13.90 -17.55 -22.63
N LYS A 62 12.66 -17.23 -22.23
CA LYS A 62 12.29 -16.01 -21.51
C LYS A 62 11.77 -16.33 -20.11
N TYR A 63 11.95 -15.36 -19.22
CA TYR A 63 11.53 -15.47 -17.83
C TYR A 63 10.38 -14.51 -17.54
N TYR A 64 9.34 -15.08 -16.94
CA TYR A 64 8.15 -14.37 -16.52
C TYR A 64 8.00 -14.46 -15.02
N ILE A 65 7.43 -13.41 -14.44
CA ILE A 65 7.14 -13.33 -13.01
C ILE A 65 5.69 -12.92 -12.83
N ARG A 66 5.08 -13.47 -11.79
CA ARG A 66 3.83 -13.01 -11.21
C ARG A 66 3.85 -13.23 -9.71
N ASP A 67 3.03 -12.48 -9.01
CA ASP A 67 2.79 -12.62 -7.58
C ASP A 67 1.33 -12.28 -7.25
N ASN A 68 1.04 -11.89 -6.02
CA ASN A 68 -0.32 -11.51 -5.60
C ASN A 68 -0.64 -10.04 -5.91
N ILE A 69 0.36 -9.20 -6.21
CA ILE A 69 0.18 -7.79 -6.60
C ILE A 69 -0.02 -7.69 -8.12
N ILE A 70 0.86 -8.33 -8.89
CA ILE A 70 0.87 -8.42 -10.35
C ILE A 70 0.53 -9.88 -10.70
N ILE A 71 -0.78 -10.12 -10.82
CA ILE A 71 -1.36 -11.47 -10.97
C ILE A 71 -1.06 -12.06 -12.34
N GLU A 72 -1.07 -11.22 -13.38
CA GLU A 72 -0.73 -11.63 -14.74
C GLU A 72 0.78 -11.91 -14.85
N LYS A 73 1.14 -12.98 -15.57
CA LYS A 73 2.56 -13.24 -15.83
C LYS A 73 3.09 -12.18 -16.78
N ASN A 74 4.18 -11.53 -16.39
CA ASN A 74 4.82 -10.48 -17.15
C ASN A 74 6.29 -10.82 -17.35
N LEU A 75 6.92 -10.34 -18.42
CA LEU A 75 8.38 -10.41 -18.54
C LEU A 75 9.00 -9.74 -17.31
N ILE A 76 10.17 -10.22 -16.89
CA ILE A 76 10.85 -9.69 -15.70
C ILE A 76 10.99 -8.15 -15.72
N GLU A 77 11.29 -7.57 -16.88
CA GLU A 77 11.37 -6.10 -17.06
C GLU A 77 10.02 -5.42 -16.80
N ASP A 78 8.96 -5.90 -17.45
CA ASP A 78 7.61 -5.36 -17.33
C ASP A 78 7.08 -5.51 -15.89
N TYR A 79 7.31 -6.67 -15.28
CA TYR A 79 6.96 -6.94 -13.88
C TYR A 79 7.63 -5.95 -12.93
N LEU A 80 8.94 -5.71 -13.07
CA LEU A 80 9.67 -4.79 -12.20
C LEU A 80 9.20 -3.34 -12.39
N ASN A 81 8.87 -2.94 -13.62
CA ASN A 81 8.29 -1.63 -13.90
C ASN A 81 6.92 -1.44 -13.23
N LEU A 82 6.03 -2.44 -13.36
CA LEU A 82 4.72 -2.44 -12.71
C LEU A 82 4.87 -2.41 -11.18
N LEU A 83 5.81 -3.18 -10.63
CA LEU A 83 6.07 -3.23 -9.19
C LEU A 83 6.60 -1.88 -8.69
N LEU A 84 7.52 -1.23 -9.41
CA LEU A 84 8.00 0.10 -9.06
C LEU A 84 6.88 1.15 -9.08
N SER A 85 5.96 1.06 -10.05
CA SER A 85 4.75 1.90 -10.05
C SER A 85 3.92 1.65 -8.79
N SER A 86 3.68 0.39 -8.43
CA SER A 86 2.96 -0.01 -7.22
C SER A 86 3.66 0.45 -5.92
N ILE A 87 5.00 0.44 -5.87
CA ILE A 87 5.78 0.96 -4.74
C ILE A 87 5.64 2.49 -4.65
N ASN A 88 5.64 3.19 -5.78
CA ASN A 88 5.51 4.65 -5.80
C ASN A 88 4.16 5.11 -5.23
N GLU A 89 3.10 4.33 -5.38
CA GLU A 89 1.81 4.66 -4.75
C GLU A 89 1.89 4.75 -3.23
N LEU A 90 2.78 3.98 -2.61
CA LEU A 90 2.96 4.00 -1.15
C LEU A 90 3.46 5.35 -0.63
N GLU A 91 4.10 6.17 -1.47
CA GLU A 91 4.52 7.53 -1.10
C GLU A 91 3.33 8.40 -0.64
N ASN A 92 2.13 8.12 -1.16
CA ASN A 92 0.90 8.82 -0.81
C ASN A 92 0.22 8.26 0.45
N ILE A 93 0.84 7.29 1.13
CA ILE A 93 0.34 6.69 2.38
C ILE A 93 1.06 7.30 3.59
N ILE A 94 0.27 7.75 4.55
CA ILE A 94 0.69 8.29 5.84
C ILE A 94 0.09 7.42 6.95
N ASP A 95 0.95 6.69 7.66
CA ASP A 95 0.53 5.88 8.81
C ASP A 95 0.50 6.73 10.09
N LYS A 96 -0.71 7.03 10.57
CA LYS A 96 -0.99 7.76 11.82
C LYS A 96 -1.37 6.82 12.96
N SER A 97 -1.39 5.51 12.74
CA SER A 97 -1.68 4.52 13.78
C SER A 97 -0.60 4.51 14.87
N PRO A 98 -0.86 3.92 16.04
CA PRO A 98 0.17 3.74 17.07
C PRO A 98 1.21 2.65 16.73
N TYR A 99 1.12 1.97 15.58
CA TYR A 99 1.95 0.80 15.29
C TYR A 99 3.31 1.19 14.72
N GLU A 100 4.34 1.14 15.57
CA GLU A 100 5.72 1.49 15.17
C GLU A 100 6.32 0.54 14.14
N PHE A 101 6.00 -0.76 14.21
CA PHE A 101 6.48 -1.71 13.20
C PHE A 101 5.84 -1.46 11.84
N SER A 102 4.58 -1.01 11.79
CA SER A 102 3.95 -0.63 10.53
C SER A 102 4.65 0.55 9.87
N LYS A 103 4.92 1.62 10.63
CA LYS A 103 5.68 2.77 10.13
C LYS A 103 7.04 2.36 9.57
N LYS A 104 7.78 1.53 10.32
CA LYS A 104 9.05 0.95 9.86
C LYS A 104 8.92 0.16 8.56
N CYS A 105 7.86 -0.62 8.39
CA CYS A 105 7.62 -1.37 7.15
C CYS A 105 7.45 -0.44 5.94
N TYR A 106 6.61 0.59 6.06
CA TYR A 106 6.41 1.57 4.99
C TYR A 106 7.70 2.34 4.68
N ASP A 107 8.42 2.81 5.71
CA ASP A 107 9.69 3.52 5.53
C ASP A 107 10.72 2.65 4.83
N LEU A 108 10.82 1.38 5.23
CA LEU A 108 11.71 0.40 4.62
C LEU A 108 11.39 0.16 3.14
N ILE A 109 10.09 0.10 2.78
CA ILE A 109 9.66 -0.04 1.40
C ILE A 109 10.04 1.18 0.57
N LYS A 110 9.66 2.38 1.04
CA LYS A 110 9.89 3.65 0.35
C LYS A 110 11.37 3.96 0.14
N THR A 111 12.23 3.47 1.02
CA THR A 111 13.67 3.72 0.98
C THR A 111 14.46 2.54 0.42
N LYS A 112 14.92 1.64 1.30
CA LYS A 112 15.89 0.59 0.98
C LYS A 112 15.37 -0.41 -0.06
N ILE A 113 14.15 -0.89 0.09
CA ILE A 113 13.59 -1.90 -0.82
C ILE A 113 13.40 -1.30 -2.22
N LYS A 114 12.79 -0.11 -2.32
CA LYS A 114 12.65 0.61 -3.59
C LYS A 114 13.99 0.76 -4.31
N GLN A 115 15.03 1.19 -3.58
CA GLN A 115 16.37 1.34 -4.15
C GLN A 115 16.95 -0.01 -4.64
N ASN A 116 16.82 -1.08 -3.85
CA ASN A 116 17.28 -2.42 -4.24
C ASN A 116 16.58 -2.90 -5.53
N ILE A 117 15.27 -2.68 -5.65
CA ILE A 117 14.51 -3.05 -6.86
C ILE A 117 14.95 -2.22 -8.07
N ILE A 118 15.17 -0.91 -7.90
CA ILE A 118 15.71 -0.04 -8.97
C ILE A 118 17.08 -0.55 -9.43
N GLU A 119 18.00 -0.83 -8.51
CA GLU A 119 19.34 -1.32 -8.85
C GLU A 119 19.31 -2.66 -9.58
N PHE A 120 18.43 -3.57 -9.15
CA PHE A 120 18.23 -4.85 -9.83
C PHE A 120 17.63 -4.66 -11.24
N SER A 121 16.67 -3.75 -11.40
CA SER A 121 16.03 -3.47 -12.71
C SER A 121 17.01 -2.94 -13.76
N HIS A 122 18.09 -2.26 -13.36
CA HIS A 122 19.14 -1.80 -14.28
C HIS A 122 20.15 -2.89 -14.69
N LYS A 123 20.21 -4.00 -13.94
CA LYS A 123 21.20 -5.09 -14.14
C LYS A 123 20.52 -6.44 -14.05
N ILE A 124 19.42 -6.60 -14.77
CA ILE A 124 18.60 -7.81 -14.70
C ILE A 124 19.44 -9.03 -15.07
N ASN A 125 19.54 -9.94 -14.12
CA ASN A 125 20.13 -11.25 -14.30
C ASN A 125 19.26 -12.27 -13.57
N ILE A 126 18.65 -13.17 -14.33
CA ILE A 126 17.75 -14.17 -13.77
C ILE A 126 18.44 -15.08 -12.75
N LYS A 127 19.75 -15.36 -12.93
CA LYS A 127 20.51 -16.20 -12.00
C LYS A 127 20.65 -15.59 -10.61
N THR A 128 20.39 -14.30 -10.48
CA THR A 128 20.47 -13.57 -9.21
C THR A 128 19.10 -13.14 -8.70
N ILE A 129 17.99 -13.64 -9.26
CA ILE A 129 16.65 -13.22 -8.85
C ILE A 129 16.32 -13.58 -7.40
N GLU A 130 16.92 -14.66 -6.87
CA GLU A 130 16.82 -15.03 -5.46
C GLU A 130 17.29 -13.89 -4.53
N GLN A 131 18.19 -13.03 -5.02
CA GLN A 131 18.69 -11.87 -4.27
C GLN A 131 17.64 -10.79 -4.07
N ILE A 132 16.52 -10.79 -4.80
CA ILE A 132 15.42 -9.82 -4.59
C ILE A 132 14.15 -10.47 -4.04
N LEU A 133 14.13 -11.79 -3.83
CA LEU A 133 12.95 -12.47 -3.29
C LEU A 133 12.49 -11.91 -1.92
N PRO A 134 13.39 -11.57 -0.97
CA PRO A 134 12.97 -10.91 0.27
C PRO A 134 12.26 -9.58 0.05
N GLU A 135 12.73 -8.76 -0.88
CA GLU A 135 12.10 -7.50 -1.27
C GLU A 135 10.69 -7.74 -1.85
N LEU A 136 10.58 -8.64 -2.83
CA LEU A 136 9.29 -8.98 -3.46
C LEU A 136 8.30 -9.56 -2.44
N TYR A 137 8.77 -10.46 -1.58
CA TYR A 137 7.98 -11.06 -0.51
C TYR A 137 7.46 -10.00 0.44
N PHE A 138 8.33 -9.12 0.92
CA PHE A 138 7.99 -8.10 1.89
C PHE A 138 6.93 -7.15 1.35
N ILE A 139 7.07 -6.71 0.09
CA ILE A 139 6.06 -5.85 -0.55
C ILE A 139 4.71 -6.59 -0.65
N ASN A 140 4.69 -7.88 -1.01
CA ASN A 140 3.45 -8.68 -1.02
C ASN A 140 2.81 -8.74 0.36
N LYS A 141 3.60 -8.99 1.42
CA LYS A 141 3.08 -9.00 2.80
C LYS A 141 2.43 -7.69 3.17
N ILE A 142 3.08 -6.57 2.87
CA ILE A 142 2.52 -5.27 3.21
C ILE A 142 1.27 -4.95 2.37
N LYS A 143 1.30 -5.21 1.06
CA LYS A 143 0.19 -4.79 0.18
C LYS A 143 -1.03 -5.71 0.22
N ILE A 144 -0.82 -7.01 0.43
CA ILE A 144 -1.87 -8.03 0.26
C ILE A 144 -2.36 -8.57 1.60
N ASP A 145 -1.48 -8.79 2.58
CA ASP A 145 -1.84 -9.51 3.81
C ASP A 145 -2.30 -8.58 4.94
N ILE A 146 -1.98 -7.30 4.85
CA ILE A 146 -2.45 -6.30 5.80
C ILE A 146 -3.87 -5.87 5.48
N GLU A 147 -4.66 -5.66 6.52
CA GLU A 147 -6.00 -5.09 6.47
C GLU A 147 -6.05 -3.82 7.34
N ILE A 148 -6.25 -2.67 6.70
CA ILE A 148 -6.50 -1.38 7.36
C ILE A 148 -7.93 -1.36 7.89
N ASP A 149 -8.14 -1.12 9.18
CA ASP A 149 -9.48 -1.07 9.77
C ASP A 149 -10.13 0.30 9.54
N SER A 150 -9.39 1.38 9.82
CA SER A 150 -9.90 2.75 9.69
C SER A 150 -8.86 3.74 9.16
N GLY A 151 -9.33 4.77 8.48
CA GLY A 151 -8.50 5.77 7.82
C GLY A 151 -9.29 6.74 6.95
N ILE A 152 -8.59 7.59 6.22
CA ILE A 152 -9.16 8.55 5.27
C ILE A 152 -8.42 8.46 3.94
N LEU A 153 -9.17 8.42 2.85
CA LEU A 153 -8.70 8.70 1.49
C LEU A 153 -9.01 10.16 1.16
N LEU A 154 -8.00 10.97 0.86
CA LEU A 154 -8.13 12.38 0.49
C LEU A 154 -7.75 12.57 -0.98
N CYS A 155 -8.61 13.22 -1.74
CA CYS A 155 -8.28 13.74 -3.07
C CYS A 155 -7.66 15.14 -2.93
N GLU A 156 -6.38 15.30 -3.26
CA GLU A 156 -5.70 16.60 -3.19
C GLU A 156 -6.13 17.57 -4.32
N GLN A 157 -6.89 17.10 -5.32
CA GLN A 157 -7.40 17.95 -6.41
C GLN A 157 -8.72 18.65 -6.05
N CYS A 158 -9.74 17.91 -5.62
CA CYS A 158 -11.03 18.49 -5.23
C CYS A 158 -11.24 18.61 -3.72
N HIS A 159 -10.24 18.23 -2.92
CA HIS A 159 -10.25 18.24 -1.44
C HIS A 159 -11.37 17.39 -0.83
N ARG A 160 -11.90 16.42 -1.58
CA ARG A 160 -12.85 15.45 -1.04
C ARG A 160 -12.14 14.38 -0.26
N TRP A 161 -12.65 14.08 0.92
CA TRP A 161 -12.17 12.98 1.73
C TRP A 161 -13.22 11.88 1.80
N PHE A 162 -12.80 10.63 1.94
CA PHE A 162 -13.66 9.45 2.04
C PHE A 162 -13.20 8.59 3.22
N PRO A 163 -14.07 8.25 4.16
CA PRO A 163 -13.68 7.42 5.31
C PRO A 163 -13.48 5.96 4.89
N ILE A 164 -12.52 5.32 5.56
CA ILE A 164 -12.44 3.86 5.66
C ILE A 164 -12.99 3.51 7.04
N ILE A 165 -14.07 2.74 7.08
CA ILE A 165 -14.74 2.31 8.32
C ILE A 165 -14.90 0.79 8.27
N GLN A 166 -14.43 0.09 9.29
CA GLN A 166 -14.49 -1.37 9.39
C GLN A 166 -13.97 -2.05 8.12
N THR A 167 -12.79 -1.60 7.69
CA THR A 167 -12.09 -2.05 6.48
C THR A 167 -12.69 -1.60 5.13
N ILE A 168 -13.86 -0.98 5.11
CA ILE A 168 -14.56 -0.61 3.86
C ILE A 168 -14.35 0.88 3.52
N PRO A 169 -13.75 1.22 2.37
CA PRO A 169 -13.71 2.59 1.88
C PRO A 169 -15.10 3.03 1.38
N GLN A 170 -15.66 4.08 1.98
CA GLN A 170 -16.98 4.61 1.63
C GLN A 170 -16.85 5.75 0.62
N MET A 171 -16.72 5.39 -0.67
CA MET A 171 -16.47 6.33 -1.77
C MET A 171 -17.75 6.69 -2.54
N LEU A 172 -18.83 6.99 -1.81
CA LEU A 172 -20.12 7.37 -2.39
C LEU A 172 -20.09 8.82 -2.92
N PRO A 173 -20.91 9.15 -3.95
CA PRO A 173 -21.20 10.54 -4.30
C PRO A 173 -21.78 11.33 -3.13
N ASP A 174 -21.52 12.65 -3.12
CA ASP A 174 -21.82 13.54 -2.00
C ASP A 174 -23.29 13.45 -1.55
N GLU A 175 -24.24 13.32 -2.48
CA GLU A 175 -25.68 13.26 -2.22
C GLU A 175 -26.14 11.99 -1.47
N TYR A 176 -25.30 10.95 -1.42
CA TYR A 176 -25.58 9.69 -0.72
C TYR A 176 -24.81 9.56 0.60
N ARG A 177 -24.05 10.57 1.01
CA ARG A 177 -23.22 10.54 2.22
C ARG A 177 -24.00 11.03 3.43
N ASP A 178 -23.74 10.41 4.58
CA ASP A 178 -24.40 10.71 5.86
C ASP A 178 -23.54 11.71 6.65
N ALA A 179 -23.92 12.99 6.59
CA ALA A 179 -23.16 14.08 7.16
C ALA A 179 -22.92 13.92 8.66
N ASP A 180 -23.93 13.50 9.42
CA ASP A 180 -23.85 13.37 10.88
C ASP A 180 -22.80 12.32 11.26
N LYS A 181 -22.85 11.14 10.63
CA LYS A 181 -21.89 10.05 10.91
C LYS A 181 -20.47 10.40 10.48
N GLU A 182 -20.32 11.08 9.35
CA GLU A 182 -18.99 11.43 8.83
C GLU A 182 -18.33 12.55 9.61
N LEU A 183 -19.08 13.56 10.04
CA LEU A 183 -18.59 14.58 10.96
C LEU A 183 -18.21 13.97 12.31
N GLU A 184 -19.02 13.05 12.86
CA GLU A 184 -18.68 12.30 14.07
C GLU A 184 -17.38 11.50 13.87
N PHE A 185 -17.21 10.82 12.73
CA PHE A 185 -15.97 10.12 12.39
C PHE A 185 -14.76 11.07 12.34
N LEU A 186 -14.88 12.23 11.69
CA LEU A 186 -13.80 13.22 11.65
C LEU A 186 -13.42 13.73 13.03
N GLU A 187 -14.41 14.12 13.85
CA GLU A 187 -14.16 14.62 15.21
C GLU A 187 -13.46 13.57 16.07
N ASN A 188 -13.91 12.32 16.02
CA ASN A 188 -13.31 11.23 16.78
C ASN A 188 -11.86 10.92 16.40
N ASN A 189 -11.43 11.28 15.18
CA ASN A 189 -10.07 11.05 14.68
C ASN A 189 -9.24 12.33 14.52
N LYS A 190 -9.75 13.48 14.99
CA LYS A 190 -9.15 14.81 14.78
C LYS A 190 -7.71 14.90 15.28
N ASN A 191 -7.41 14.25 16.41
CA ASN A 191 -6.08 14.24 17.02
C ASN A 191 -5.01 13.48 16.22
N LEU A 192 -5.40 12.65 15.25
CA LEU A 192 -4.48 11.92 14.37
C LEU A 192 -4.08 12.72 13.12
N LEU A 193 -4.82 13.80 12.84
CA LEU A 193 -4.65 14.67 11.68
C LEU A 193 -4.01 15.99 12.12
N ASP A 194 -3.22 16.59 11.23
CA ASP A 194 -2.56 17.87 11.52
C ASP A 194 -3.45 19.07 11.13
N GLU A 195 -3.11 20.26 11.62
CA GLU A 195 -3.85 21.50 11.29
C GLU A 195 -3.88 21.75 9.77
N ASN A 196 -2.83 21.34 9.04
CA ASN A 196 -2.76 21.47 7.59
C ASN A 196 -3.82 20.63 6.87
N PHE A 197 -4.25 19.50 7.44
CA PHE A 197 -5.38 18.74 6.92
C PHE A 197 -6.68 19.57 6.96
N PHE A 198 -6.98 20.20 8.09
CA PHE A 198 -8.23 20.96 8.30
C PHE A 198 -8.23 22.36 7.69
N HIS A 199 -7.05 22.95 7.44
CA HIS A 199 -6.94 24.22 6.71
C HIS A 199 -7.30 24.11 5.22
N GLN A 200 -7.49 22.88 4.70
CA GLN A 200 -7.98 22.66 3.34
C GLN A 200 -9.50 22.91 3.25
N ASP A 201 -9.99 23.21 2.05
CA ASP A 201 -11.44 23.32 1.75
C ASP A 201 -12.07 21.92 1.65
N LEU A 202 -12.07 21.18 2.77
CA LEU A 202 -12.49 19.79 2.83
C LEU A 202 -13.96 19.64 2.40
N LYS A 203 -14.18 18.65 1.54
CA LYS A 203 -15.50 18.33 0.97
C LYS A 203 -15.87 16.87 1.23
N PRO A 204 -17.18 16.56 1.28
CA PRO A 204 -18.30 17.51 1.31
C PRO A 204 -18.51 18.17 2.68
N PHE A 205 -17.86 17.65 3.73
CA PHE A 205 -18.03 18.11 5.11
C PHE A 205 -16.69 18.48 5.73
N ASN A 206 -16.72 19.46 6.64
CA ASN A 206 -15.56 19.96 7.38
C ASN A 206 -15.97 20.34 8.82
N ILE A 207 -15.00 20.40 9.73
CA ILE A 207 -15.16 20.69 11.18
C ILE A 207 -14.37 21.91 11.64
#